data_AF-A0A3Q1G1T9-F1
#
_entry.id   AF-A0A3Q1G1T9-F1
#
_cell.length_a   1.000
_cell.length_b   1.000
_cell.length_c   1.000
_cell.angle_alpha   90.00
_cell.angle_beta   90.00
_cell.angle_gamma   90.00
#
_symmetry.space_group_name_H-M   'P 1'
#
loop_
_entity.id
_entity.type
_entity.pdbx_description
1 polymer ?
#
loop_
_entity_poly.entity_id
_entity_poly.type
_entity_poly.pdbx_seq_one_letter_code
_entity_poly.pdbx_strand_id
1 'polypeptide(L)'
;MLDVIFGKNAAVTEGEEKTLQCDITRFYPEKLAVTWLIQNGSNMVHAGLNQLFRVCTELAVHNPDGTYSIRSGITLHSSAVKHKEIRLICQVEHQTYKHLYNTSNATSFSDCTGMHQ
;
A
#
# COMPACT_ATOMS: atom_id res chain seq x y z
N MET A 1 20.29 -0.88 -6.28
CA MET A 1 19.19 -1.81 -6.62
C MET A 1 17.89 -1.11 -6.25
N LEU A 2 16.82 -1.30 -7.00
CA LEU A 2 15.51 -0.72 -6.66
C LEU A 2 15.05 -1.30 -5.32
N ASP A 3 14.69 -0.43 -4.38
CA ASP A 3 14.22 -0.84 -3.05
C ASP A 3 12.77 -0.46 -2.87
N VAL A 4 11.95 -1.44 -2.48
CA VAL A 4 10.52 -1.26 -2.20
C VAL A 4 10.26 -1.51 -0.72
N ILE A 5 9.81 -0.46 -0.02
CA ILE A 5 9.58 -0.47 1.42
C ILE A 5 8.09 -0.22 1.65
N PHE A 6 7.39 -1.24 2.14
CA PHE A 6 6.01 -1.08 2.61
C PHE A 6 6.09 -0.82 4.13
N GLY A 7 5.38 0.21 4.60
CA GLY A 7 5.16 0.44 6.04
C GLY A 7 4.71 -0.81 6.81
N LYS A 8 4.97 -0.83 8.13
CA LYS A 8 4.65 -1.96 9.02
C LYS A 8 3.14 -2.21 9.16
N ASN A 9 2.79 -3.35 9.77
CA ASN A 9 1.40 -3.81 9.92
C ASN A 9 0.55 -2.71 10.56
N ALA A 10 -0.69 -2.61 10.09
CA ALA A 10 -1.61 -1.58 10.51
C ALA A 10 -2.87 -2.18 11.12
N ALA A 11 -3.25 -1.67 12.29
CA ALA A 11 -4.59 -1.82 12.83
C ALA A 11 -5.40 -0.54 12.55
N VAL A 12 -6.66 -0.67 12.13
CA VAL A 12 -7.57 0.46 11.89
C VAL A 12 -8.64 0.45 12.97
N THR A 13 -8.81 1.56 13.67
CA THR A 13 -9.82 1.72 14.73
C THR A 13 -11.17 2.09 14.12
N GLU A 14 -12.26 1.81 14.83
CA GLU A 14 -13.60 2.22 14.41
C GLU A 14 -13.71 3.73 14.13
N GLY A 15 -14.30 4.08 12.99
CA GLY A 15 -14.51 5.47 12.58
C GLY A 15 -13.26 6.18 12.06
N GLU A 16 -12.10 5.53 12.08
CA GLU A 16 -10.86 6.10 11.57
C GLU A 16 -10.61 5.75 10.09
N GLU A 17 -9.82 6.61 9.45
CA GLU A 17 -9.12 6.28 8.22
C GLU A 17 -7.64 6.08 8.54
N LYS A 18 -7.02 5.12 7.86
CA LYS A 18 -5.58 4.87 7.98
C LYS A 18 -4.94 4.93 6.62
N THR A 19 -3.77 5.56 6.56
CA THR A 19 -2.96 5.60 5.34
C THR A 19 -1.73 4.72 5.52
N LEU A 20 -1.50 3.86 4.53
CA LEU A 20 -0.32 3.02 4.41
C LEU A 20 0.51 3.47 3.23
N GLN A 21 1.82 3.39 3.35
CA GLN A 21 2.77 3.90 2.36
C GLN A 21 3.64 2.78 1.80
N CYS A 22 3.90 2.88 0.50
CA CYS A 22 4.87 2.11 -0.25
C CYS A 22 5.89 3.09 -0.83
N ASP A 23 7.08 3.11 -0.23
CA ASP A 23 8.23 3.91 -0.69
C ASP A 23 9.04 3.08 -1.67
N ILE A 24 9.28 3.62 -2.86
CA ILE A 24 10.08 2.98 -3.91
C ILE A 24 11.25 3.89 -4.22
N THR A 25 12.47 3.43 -3.97
CA THR A 25 13.67 4.27 -4.02
C THR A 25 14.76 3.65 -4.88
N ARG A 26 15.68 4.50 -5.33
CA ARG A 26 16.89 4.10 -6.08
C ARG A 26 16.59 3.35 -7.39
N PHE A 27 15.53 3.75 -8.09
CA PHE A 27 15.16 3.16 -9.39
C PHE A 27 15.57 4.04 -10.56
N TYR A 28 15.84 3.40 -11.70
CA TYR A 28 16.13 4.08 -12.96
C TYR A 28 15.79 3.14 -14.13
N PRO A 29 15.21 3.64 -15.25
CA PRO A 29 14.76 5.00 -15.52
C PRO A 29 13.49 5.35 -14.74
N GLU A 30 13.03 6.59 -14.87
CA GLU A 30 11.85 7.15 -14.19
C GLU A 30 10.55 6.36 -14.42
N LYS A 31 10.41 5.71 -15.59
CA LYS A 31 9.19 4.99 -15.94
C LYS A 31 8.97 3.80 -15.00
N LEU A 32 7.96 3.93 -14.14
CA LEU A 32 7.53 2.93 -13.17
C LEU A 32 6.00 3.01 -13.02
N ALA A 33 5.34 1.87 -12.79
CA ALA A 33 3.92 1.85 -12.43
C ALA A 33 3.71 1.19 -11.06
N VAL A 34 2.82 1.78 -10.26
CA VAL A 34 2.40 1.25 -8.95
C VAL A 34 0.92 0.93 -9.00
N THR A 35 0.58 -0.30 -8.66
CA THR A 35 -0.80 -0.77 -8.55
C THR A 35 -1.07 -1.28 -7.14
N TRP A 36 -2.20 -0.89 -6.56
CA TRP A 36 -2.64 -1.39 -5.26
C TRP A 36 -3.69 -2.49 -5.43
N LEU A 37 -3.38 -3.68 -4.92
CA LEU A 37 -4.29 -4.81 -4.87
C LEU A 37 -4.73 -5.08 -3.43
N ILE A 38 -5.99 -5.45 -3.27
CA ILE A 38 -6.60 -5.81 -1.99
C ILE A 38 -6.98 -7.28 -2.07
N GLN A 39 -6.43 -8.08 -1.18
CA GLN A 39 -6.77 -9.49 -1.03
C GLN A 39 -7.65 -9.69 0.21
N ASN A 40 -8.85 -10.21 -0.01
CA ASN A 40 -9.81 -10.59 1.03
C ASN A 40 -10.17 -12.07 0.83
N GLY A 41 -9.52 -12.95 1.59
CA GLY A 41 -9.57 -14.40 1.36
C GLY A 41 -9.02 -14.75 -0.02
N SER A 42 -9.83 -15.43 -0.85
CA SER A 42 -9.49 -15.77 -2.23
C SER A 42 -9.75 -14.66 -3.25
N ASN A 43 -10.48 -13.61 -2.85
CA ASN A 43 -10.82 -12.51 -3.76
C ASN A 43 -9.68 -11.50 -3.80
N MET A 44 -9.30 -11.09 -5.01
CA MET A 44 -8.29 -10.05 -5.24
C MET A 44 -8.89 -8.97 -6.14
N VAL A 45 -8.84 -7.72 -5.70
CA VAL A 45 -9.43 -6.59 -6.42
C VAL A 45 -8.47 -5.40 -6.47
N HIS A 46 -8.61 -4.55 -7.49
CA HIS A 46 -7.89 -3.28 -7.56
C HIS A 46 -8.50 -2.26 -6.60
N ALA A 47 -7.67 -1.52 -5.88
CA ALA A 47 -8.14 -0.49 -4.95
C ALA A 47 -8.97 0.61 -5.64
N GLY A 48 -8.66 0.95 -6.89
CA GLY A 48 -9.41 1.95 -7.67
C GLY A 48 -10.86 1.58 -8.00
N LEU A 49 -11.28 0.33 -7.77
CA LEU A 49 -12.65 -0.13 -8.01
C LEU A 49 -13.55 -0.03 -6.77
N ASN A 50 -12.99 0.32 -5.60
CA ASN A 50 -13.70 0.29 -4.34
C ASN A 50 -13.64 1.66 -3.65
N GLN A 51 -14.80 2.26 -3.40
CA GLN A 51 -14.93 3.60 -2.77
C GLN A 51 -14.38 3.66 -1.33
N LEU A 52 -14.16 2.51 -0.69
CA LEU A 52 -13.58 2.42 0.65
C LEU A 52 -12.05 2.61 0.67
N PHE A 53 -11.42 2.67 -0.50
CA PHE A 53 -9.99 2.84 -0.67
C PHE A 53 -9.70 4.05 -1.54
N ARG A 54 -8.67 4.81 -1.17
CA ARG A 54 -8.17 5.94 -1.95
C ARG A 54 -6.68 5.75 -2.17
N VAL A 55 -6.25 5.86 -3.43
CA VAL A 55 -4.85 5.72 -3.81
C VAL A 55 -4.33 7.07 -4.24
N CYS A 56 -3.21 7.48 -3.66
CA CYS A 56 -2.49 8.69 -4.01
C CYS A 56 -1.04 8.33 -4.27
N THR A 57 -0.57 8.53 -5.51
CA THR A 57 0.84 8.34 -5.87
C THR A 57 1.46 9.71 -6.10
N GLU A 58 2.52 10.01 -5.36
CA GLU A 58 3.29 11.24 -5.49
C GLU A 58 4.04 11.27 -6.83
N LEU A 59 4.48 12.47 -7.25
CA LEU A 59 5.37 12.59 -8.41
C LEU A 59 6.75 12.01 -8.07
N ALA A 60 7.39 11.40 -9.07
CA ALA A 60 8.75 10.90 -8.91
C ALA A 60 9.72 12.07 -8.65
N VAL A 61 10.62 11.87 -7.69
CA VAL A 61 11.67 12.80 -7.33
C VAL A 61 12.99 12.29 -7.90
N HIS A 62 13.71 13.16 -8.62
CA HIS A 62 15.05 12.86 -9.09
C HIS A 62 16.07 13.08 -7.97
N ASN A 63 16.86 12.05 -7.67
CA ASN A 63 17.84 12.03 -6.61
C ASN A 63 19.21 12.55 -7.11
N PRO A 64 20.08 13.09 -6.23
CA PRO A 64 21.43 13.52 -6.60
C PRO A 64 22.33 12.40 -7.15
N ASP A 65 22.05 11.14 -6.85
CA ASP A 65 22.79 9.97 -7.35
C ASP A 65 22.37 9.54 -8.77
N GLY A 66 21.47 10.30 -9.41
CA GLY A 66 20.96 10.02 -10.76
C GLY A 66 19.82 8.99 -10.78
N THR A 67 19.34 8.54 -9.63
CA THR A 67 18.17 7.65 -9.54
C THR A 67 16.89 8.44 -9.25
N TYR A 68 15.76 7.74 -9.18
CA TYR A 68 14.46 8.29 -8.82
C TYR A 68 13.92 7.65 -7.55
N SER A 69 13.04 8.39 -6.87
CA SER A 69 12.24 7.93 -5.73
C SER A 69 10.78 8.31 -5.93
N ILE A 70 9.85 7.44 -5.55
CA ILE A 70 8.40 7.71 -5.61
C ILE A 70 7.73 7.09 -4.39
N ARG A 71 6.68 7.74 -3.92
CA ARG A 71 5.86 7.24 -2.82
C ARG A 71 4.42 7.05 -3.29
N SER A 72 3.84 5.90 -2.99
CA SER A 72 2.42 5.65 -3.17
C SER A 72 1.76 5.34 -1.84
N GLY A 73 0.64 6.03 -1.56
CA GLY A 73 -0.18 5.84 -0.38
C GLY A 73 -1.52 5.20 -0.73
N ILE A 74 -1.99 4.30 0.13
CA ILE A 74 -3.37 3.82 0.14
C ILE A 74 -4.04 4.19 1.46
N THR A 75 -5.15 4.92 1.39
CA THR A 75 -6.00 5.26 2.53
C THR A 75 -7.21 4.34 2.53
N LEU A 76 -7.53 3.77 3.69
CA LEU A 76 -8.70 2.92 3.89
C LEU A 76 -9.51 3.38 5.10
N HIS A 77 -10.83 3.33 4.98
CA HIS A 77 -11.73 3.56 6.11
C HIS A 77 -11.91 2.27 6.91
N SER A 78 -12.12 2.39 8.22
CA SER A 78 -12.37 1.27 9.15
C SER A 78 -13.43 0.27 8.70
N SER A 79 -14.45 0.73 7.96
CA SER A 79 -15.49 -0.14 7.37
C SER A 79 -14.96 -1.14 6.34
N ALA A 80 -13.79 -0.92 5.76
CA ALA A 80 -13.14 -1.84 4.83
C ALA A 80 -12.59 -3.11 5.50
N VAL A 81 -12.30 -3.04 6.81
CA VAL A 81 -11.64 -4.12 7.58
C VAL A 81 -12.45 -4.60 8.78
N LYS A 82 -13.61 -3.98 9.07
CA LYS A 82 -14.45 -4.20 10.27
C LYS A 82 -14.70 -5.66 10.68
N HIS A 83 -14.68 -6.61 9.74
CA HIS A 83 -15.01 -8.01 10.01
C HIS A 83 -13.94 -9.01 9.57
N LYS A 84 -12.90 -8.56 8.85
CA LYS A 84 -11.89 -9.43 8.25
C LYS A 84 -10.57 -8.70 8.07
N GLU A 85 -9.48 -9.39 8.39
CA GLU A 85 -8.15 -8.99 7.95
C GLU A 85 -8.11 -8.97 6.42
N ILE A 86 -7.56 -7.89 5.87
CA ILE A 86 -7.27 -7.79 4.44
C ILE A 86 -5.76 -7.68 4.25
N ARG A 87 -5.27 -8.21 3.13
CA ARG A 87 -3.88 -8.01 2.73
C ARG A 87 -3.83 -6.95 1.63
N LEU A 88 -3.11 -5.88 1.90
CA LEU A 88 -2.84 -4.81 0.95
C LEU A 88 -1.52 -5.09 0.26
N ILE A 89 -1.51 -5.01 -1.06
CA ILE A 89 -0.37 -5.38 -1.89
C ILE A 89 0.00 -4.17 -2.73
N CYS A 90 1.24 -3.70 -2.57
CA CYS A 90 1.87 -2.74 -3.46
C CYS A 90 2.58 -3.53 -4.56
N GLN A 91 2.03 -3.47 -5.77
CA GLN A 91 2.57 -4.10 -6.97
C GLN A 91 3.33 -3.06 -7.79
N VAL A 92 4.59 -3.36 -8.10
CA VAL A 92 5.52 -2.50 -8.80
C VAL A 92 5.89 -3.12 -10.14
N GLU A 93 5.68 -2.36 -11.21
CA GLU A 93 6.16 -2.67 -12.55
C GLU A 93 7.32 -1.74 -12.89
N HIS A 94 8.50 -2.31 -13.09
CA HIS A 94 9.70 -1.57 -13.46
C HIS A 94 10.67 -2.48 -14.22
N GLN A 95 11.40 -1.92 -15.18
CA GLN A 95 12.30 -2.70 -16.06
C GLN A 95 13.44 -3.43 -15.32
N THR A 96 13.77 -3.01 -14.09
CA THR A 96 14.75 -3.72 -13.25
C THR A 96 14.26 -5.14 -12.90
N TYR A 97 12.95 -5.38 -12.88
CA TYR A 97 12.37 -6.69 -12.64
C TYR A 97 11.88 -7.34 -13.93
N LYS A 98 12.13 -8.65 -14.07
CA LYS A 98 11.59 -9.45 -15.19
C LYS A 98 10.07 -9.65 -15.11
N HIS A 99 9.50 -9.47 -13.91
CA HIS A 99 8.09 -9.66 -13.58
C HIS A 99 7.63 -8.60 -12.58
N LEU A 100 6.32 -8.49 -12.37
CA LEU A 100 5.72 -7.63 -11.35
C LEU A 100 6.26 -7.98 -9.97
N TYR A 101 6.79 -6.97 -9.26
CA TYR A 101 7.26 -7.14 -7.90
C TYR A 101 6.13 -6.79 -6.93
N ASN A 102 5.81 -7.69 -6.01
CA ASN A 102 4.76 -7.49 -5.02
C ASN A 102 5.37 -7.45 -3.62
N THR A 103 5.05 -6.40 -2.87
CA THR A 103 5.21 -6.38 -1.41
C THR A 103 3.84 -6.16 -0.78
N SER A 104 3.62 -6.74 0.41
CA SER A 104 2.29 -6.74 1.00
C SER A 104 2.32 -6.63 2.50
N ASN A 105 1.25 -6.08 3.05
CA ASN A 105 1.05 -6.08 4.49
C ASN A 105 -0.38 -6.46 4.88
N ALA A 106 -0.49 -7.16 6.01
CA ALA A 106 -1.77 -7.47 6.64
C ALA A 106 -2.29 -6.23 7.39
N THR A 107 -3.57 -5.94 7.19
CA THR A 107 -4.27 -4.85 7.85
C THR A 107 -5.51 -5.39 8.53
N SER A 108 -5.60 -5.19 9.83
CA SER A 108 -6.68 -5.69 10.67
C SER A 108 -7.47 -4.55 11.30
N PHE A 109 -8.65 -4.88 11.82
CA PHE A 109 -9.45 -3.96 12.61
C PHE A 109 -9.04 -4.09 14.09
N SER A 110 -8.87 -2.96 14.78
CA SER A 110 -8.69 -2.91 16.24
C SER A 110 -9.94 -2.34 16.89
N ASP A 111 -10.57 -3.15 17.74
CA ASP A 111 -11.70 -2.71 18.56
C ASP A 111 -11.18 -2.11 19.87
N CYS A 112 -11.66 -0.91 20.23
CA CYS A 112 -11.30 -0.22 21.47
C CYS A 112 -12.12 -0.69 22.69
N THR A 113 -13.03 -1.67 22.55
CA THR A 113 -13.91 -2.12 23.64
C THR A 113 -13.24 -2.95 24.76
N GLY A 114 -11.90 -2.96 24.85
CA GLY A 114 -11.15 -3.75 25.84
C GLY A 114 -10.48 -3.00 27.01
N MET A 115 -10.70 -1.69 27.20
CA MET A 115 -10.00 -0.90 28.24
C MET A 115 -10.89 -0.46 29.43
N HIS A 116 -11.91 -1.24 29.76
CA HIS A 116 -12.59 -1.16 31.06
C HIS A 116 -12.55 -2.52 31.76
N GLN A 117 -11.52 -2.73 32.58
CA GLN A 117 -11.62 -3.58 33.75
C GLN A 117 -10.83 -2.97 34.89
#